data_AF-A0A7S0PR18-F1
#
_entry.id   AF-A0A7S0PR18-F1
#
_cell.length_a   1.000
_cell.length_b   1.000
_cell.length_c   1.000
_cell.angle_alpha   90.00
_cell.angle_beta   90.00
_cell.angle_gamma   90.00
#
_symmetry.space_group_name_H-M   'P 1'
#
loop_
_entity.id
_entity.type
_entity.pdbx_description
1 polymer ?
#
loop_
_entity_poly.entity_id
_entity_poly.type
_entity_poly.pdbx_seq_one_letter_code
_entity_poly.pdbx_strand_id
1 'polypeptide(L)'
;MSTVTVRRSAPHRMSRGVLDVRRDGAAAKASRETQIRAACALVVVTLAFAAACVVAHDASLRGHHLAAHLAFPALGACWLAACVPLGVCVAYPEDLRRGVNPLRVRDFVEVVRATYAAAGRGRGKVRGKDL
;
A
#
# COMPACT_ATOMS: atom_id res chain seq x y z
N MET A 1 -6.63 41.15 -63.05
CA MET A 1 -6.36 39.74 -62.70
C MET A 1 -6.15 39.68 -61.20
N SER A 2 -7.15 39.18 -60.46
CA SER A 2 -7.16 39.18 -58.99
C SER A 2 -6.64 37.84 -58.47
N THR A 3 -5.47 37.86 -57.82
CA THR A 3 -4.84 36.68 -57.23
C THR A 3 -5.42 36.40 -55.84
N VAL A 4 -6.30 35.40 -55.75
CA VAL A 4 -6.78 34.85 -54.48
C VAL A 4 -5.67 33.95 -53.90
N THR A 5 -5.11 34.34 -52.76
CA THR A 5 -4.11 33.52 -52.05
C THR A 5 -4.79 32.83 -50.87
N VAL A 6 -4.89 31.51 -50.97
CA VAL A 6 -5.51 30.60 -50.00
C VAL A 6 -4.75 30.62 -48.66
N ARG A 7 -5.43 30.97 -47.56
CA ARG A 7 -4.91 30.77 -46.19
C ARG A 7 -4.78 29.27 -45.93
N ARG A 8 -3.55 28.79 -45.76
CA ARG A 8 -3.29 27.47 -45.18
C ARG A 8 -3.57 27.52 -43.68
N SER A 9 -4.63 26.85 -43.26
CA SER A 9 -4.91 26.55 -41.85
C SER A 9 -3.79 25.69 -41.28
N ALA A 10 -3.25 26.08 -40.12
CA ALA A 10 -2.25 25.31 -39.38
C ALA A 10 -2.82 23.93 -38.97
N PRO A 11 -2.01 22.86 -38.98
CA PRO A 11 -2.47 21.55 -38.54
C PRO A 11 -2.79 21.57 -37.04
N HIS A 12 -4.00 21.13 -36.72
CA HIS A 12 -4.53 20.94 -35.38
C HIS A 12 -3.55 20.15 -34.49
N ARG A 13 -3.10 20.79 -33.41
CA ARG A 13 -2.43 20.16 -32.26
C ARG A 13 -3.44 19.32 -31.47
N MET A 14 -3.82 18.15 -31.96
CA MET A 14 -4.64 17.18 -31.20
C MET A 14 -3.83 15.90 -30.97
N SER A 15 -3.04 15.87 -29.89
CA SER A 15 -2.34 14.65 -29.46
C SER A 15 -1.97 14.63 -27.97
N ARG A 16 -1.86 15.79 -27.31
CA ARG A 16 -1.48 15.85 -25.88
C ARG A 16 -2.58 15.33 -24.93
N GLY A 17 -3.85 15.69 -25.15
CA GLY A 17 -4.94 15.30 -24.23
C GLY A 17 -5.23 13.80 -24.15
N VAL A 18 -5.04 13.04 -25.25
CA VAL A 18 -5.32 11.58 -25.26
C VAL A 18 -4.23 10.80 -24.52
N LEU A 19 -2.98 11.29 -24.55
CA LEU A 19 -1.87 10.71 -23.79
C LEU A 19 -2.05 10.94 -22.29
N ASP A 20 -2.52 12.13 -21.88
CA ASP A 20 -2.76 12.45 -20.48
C ASP A 20 -3.92 11.62 -19.90
N VAL A 21 -5.07 11.50 -20.59
CA VAL A 21 -6.20 10.67 -20.12
C VAL A 21 -5.83 9.19 -19.99
N ARG A 22 -5.03 8.64 -20.92
CA ARG A 22 -4.53 7.26 -20.81
C ARG A 22 -3.54 7.10 -19.67
N ARG A 23 -2.70 8.10 -19.41
CA ARG A 23 -1.74 8.11 -18.31
C ARG A 23 -2.44 8.17 -16.95
N ASP A 24 -3.48 8.99 -16.84
CA ASP A 24 -4.30 9.12 -15.62
C ASP A 24 -5.12 7.87 -15.36
N GLY A 25 -5.72 7.28 -16.41
CA GLY A 25 -6.43 6.00 -16.31
C GLY A 25 -5.52 4.83 -15.91
N ALA A 26 -4.28 4.78 -16.44
CA ALA A 26 -3.31 3.76 -16.07
C ALA A 26 -2.80 3.93 -14.63
N ALA A 27 -2.57 5.17 -14.18
CA ALA A 27 -2.17 5.47 -12.81
C ALA A 27 -3.28 5.13 -11.80
N ALA A 28 -4.53 5.49 -12.09
CA ALA A 28 -5.68 5.16 -11.25
C ALA A 28 -5.90 3.64 -11.15
N LYS A 29 -5.73 2.91 -12.27
CA LYS A 29 -5.82 1.44 -12.29
C LYS A 29 -4.72 0.79 -11.43
N ALA A 30 -3.48 1.24 -11.56
CA ALA A 30 -2.35 0.71 -10.79
C ALA A 30 -2.47 1.00 -9.28
N SER A 31 -2.98 2.18 -8.92
CA SER A 31 -3.28 2.54 -7.53
C SER A 31 -4.37 1.62 -6.94
N ARG A 32 -5.48 1.42 -7.67
CA ARG A 32 -6.57 0.52 -7.25
C ARG A 32 -6.11 -0.94 -7.09
N GLU A 33 -5.27 -1.43 -8.00
CA GLU A 33 -4.70 -2.77 -7.90
C GLU A 33 -3.82 -2.93 -6.65
N THR A 34 -2.99 -1.93 -6.36
CA THR A 34 -2.14 -1.91 -5.15
C THR A 34 -2.99 -1.88 -3.88
N GLN A 35 -4.06 -1.09 -3.87
CA GLN A 35 -5.01 -1.01 -2.76
C GLN A 35 -5.70 -2.35 -2.49
N ILE A 36 -6.16 -3.04 -3.54
CA ILE A 36 -6.77 -4.38 -3.42
C ILE A 36 -5.76 -5.38 -2.85
N ARG A 37 -4.51 -5.38 -3.37
CA ARG A 37 -3.45 -6.28 -2.87
C ARG A 37 -3.11 -6.01 -1.41
N ALA A 38 -3.05 -4.73 -1.00
CA ALA A 38 -2.82 -4.33 0.39
C ALA A 38 -3.97 -4.78 1.30
N ALA A 39 -5.22 -4.63 0.86
CA ALA A 39 -6.39 -5.10 1.59
C ALA A 39 -6.39 -6.63 1.74
N CYS A 40 -6.08 -7.37 0.67
CA CYS A 40 -5.91 -8.83 0.75
C CYS A 40 -4.79 -9.22 1.72
N ALA A 41 -3.63 -8.54 1.67
CA ALA A 41 -2.52 -8.79 2.59
C ALA A 41 -2.94 -8.55 4.05
N LEU A 42 -3.73 -7.50 4.31
CA LEU A 42 -4.25 -7.19 5.65
C LEU A 42 -5.17 -8.30 6.17
N VAL A 43 -6.05 -8.82 5.33
CA VAL A 43 -6.90 -9.96 5.66
C VAL A 43 -6.07 -11.19 6.00
N VAL A 44 -5.08 -11.53 5.15
CA VAL A 44 -4.19 -12.68 5.36
C VAL A 44 -3.42 -12.55 6.69
N VAL A 45 -2.83 -11.39 6.97
CA VAL A 45 -2.11 -11.11 8.22
C VAL A 45 -3.03 -11.23 9.43
N THR A 46 -4.26 -10.72 9.33
CA THR A 46 -5.23 -10.78 10.43
C THR A 46 -5.69 -12.21 10.70
N LEU A 47 -5.95 -13.00 9.66
CA LEU A 47 -6.29 -14.42 9.79
C LEU A 47 -5.13 -15.22 10.40
N ALA A 48 -3.89 -14.96 9.98
CA ALA A 48 -2.70 -15.58 10.54
C ALA A 48 -2.53 -15.24 12.03
N PHE A 49 -2.77 -13.98 12.42
CA PHE A 49 -2.77 -13.55 13.81
C PHE A 49 -3.85 -14.24 14.64
N ALA A 50 -5.08 -14.32 14.14
CA ALA A 50 -6.17 -15.02 14.82
C ALA A 50 -5.84 -16.50 15.05
N ALA A 51 -5.28 -17.17 14.04
CA ALA A 51 -4.82 -18.55 14.16
C ALA A 51 -3.70 -18.69 15.21
N ALA A 52 -2.72 -17.78 15.22
CA ALA A 52 -1.65 -17.78 16.21
C ALA A 52 -2.17 -17.57 17.64
N CYS A 53 -3.18 -16.71 17.82
CA CYS A 53 -3.86 -16.53 19.12
C CYS A 53 -4.56 -17.82 19.58
N VAL A 54 -5.20 -18.56 18.68
CA VAL A 54 -5.80 -19.86 19.01
C VAL A 54 -4.74 -20.87 19.47
N VAL A 55 -3.61 -20.94 18.78
CA VAL A 55 -2.48 -21.82 19.16
C VAL A 55 -1.89 -21.42 20.51
N ALA A 56 -1.68 -20.12 20.74
CA ALA A 56 -1.17 -19.61 22.02
C ALA A 56 -2.16 -19.89 23.18
N HIS A 57 -3.47 -19.78 22.91
CA HIS A 57 -4.51 -20.13 23.86
C HIS A 57 -4.51 -21.64 24.19
N ASP A 58 -4.44 -22.51 23.17
CA ASP A 58 -4.37 -23.96 23.36
C ASP A 58 -3.12 -24.37 24.17
N ALA A 59 -1.97 -23.75 23.90
CA ALA A 59 -0.76 -23.96 24.69
C ALA A 59 -0.94 -23.55 26.17
N SER A 60 -1.71 -22.48 26.43
CA SER A 60 -2.08 -22.09 27.80
C SER A 60 -2.93 -23.15 28.48
N LEU A 61 -3.94 -23.71 27.78
CA LEU A 61 -4.80 -24.75 28.31
C LEU A 61 -4.04 -26.05 28.62
N ARG A 62 -2.96 -26.34 27.89
CA ARG A 62 -2.07 -27.49 28.13
C ARG A 62 -1.05 -27.28 29.26
N GLY A 63 -1.13 -26.16 30.00
CA GLY A 63 -0.29 -25.89 31.17
C GLY A 63 0.99 -25.09 30.87
N HIS A 64 1.22 -24.66 29.62
CA HIS A 64 2.37 -23.82 29.27
C HIS A 64 2.07 -22.32 29.47
N HIS A 65 1.57 -21.96 30.65
CA HIS A 65 1.05 -20.61 30.94
C HIS A 65 2.07 -19.49 30.72
N LEU A 66 3.35 -19.72 31.06
CA LEU A 66 4.40 -18.72 30.89
C LEU A 66 4.67 -18.41 29.41
N ALA A 67 4.72 -19.46 28.56
CA ALA A 67 4.91 -19.31 27.12
C ALA A 67 3.72 -18.60 26.47
N ALA A 68 2.50 -18.94 26.89
CA ALA A 68 1.29 -18.27 26.41
C ALA A 68 1.22 -16.79 26.84
N HIS A 69 1.57 -16.47 28.10
CA HIS A 69 1.58 -15.09 28.61
C HIS A 69 2.56 -14.19 27.88
N LEU A 70 3.69 -14.71 27.42
CA LEU A 70 4.65 -13.96 26.61
C LEU A 70 4.25 -13.91 25.12
N ALA A 71 3.59 -14.96 24.63
CA ALA A 71 3.17 -15.04 23.23
C ALA A 71 2.10 -13.99 22.88
N PHE A 72 1.08 -13.76 23.73
CA PHE A 72 0.01 -12.79 23.43
C PHE A 72 0.51 -11.36 23.15
N PRO A 73 1.31 -10.71 24.03
CA PRO A 73 1.81 -9.36 23.77
C PRO A 73 2.77 -9.32 22.58
N ALA A 74 3.60 -10.36 22.39
CA ALA A 74 4.48 -10.44 21.23
C ALA A 74 3.70 -10.55 19.91
N LEU A 75 2.69 -11.43 19.86
CA LEU A 75 1.81 -11.58 18.70
C LEU A 75 1.05 -10.28 18.41
N GLY A 76 0.54 -9.60 19.44
CA GLY A 76 -0.14 -8.31 19.30
C GLY A 76 0.79 -7.23 18.73
N ALA A 77 2.02 -7.13 19.23
CA ALA A 77 3.03 -6.22 18.72
C ALA A 77 3.40 -6.53 17.26
N CYS A 78 3.60 -7.80 16.91
CA CYS A 78 3.87 -8.22 15.54
C CYS A 78 2.70 -7.92 14.59
N TRP A 79 1.47 -8.14 15.03
CA TRP A 79 0.28 -7.83 14.24
C TRP A 79 0.15 -6.33 14.00
N LEU A 80 0.28 -5.50 15.04
CA LEU A 80 0.30 -4.04 14.88
C LEU A 80 1.44 -3.56 13.97
N ALA A 81 2.63 -4.17 14.11
CA ALA A 81 3.79 -3.86 13.28
C ALA A 81 3.54 -4.13 11.79
N ALA A 82 2.72 -5.13 11.47
CA ALA A 82 2.37 -5.48 10.10
C ALA A 82 1.15 -4.70 9.57
N CYS A 83 0.16 -4.44 10.43
CA CYS A 83 -1.10 -3.79 10.04
C CYS A 83 -0.94 -2.31 9.74
N VAL A 84 -0.08 -1.60 10.47
CA VAL A 84 0.10 -0.14 10.24
C VAL A 84 0.60 0.14 8.81
N PRO A 85 1.69 -0.49 8.32
CA PRO A 85 2.13 -0.31 6.93
C PRO A 85 1.07 -0.69 5.89
N LEU A 86 0.34 -1.79 6.10
CA LEU A 86 -0.74 -2.22 5.20
C LEU A 86 -1.91 -1.24 5.19
N GLY A 87 -2.29 -0.71 6.35
CA GLY A 87 -3.32 0.30 6.49
C GLY A 87 -2.97 1.58 5.74
N VAL A 88 -1.70 2.01 5.81
CA VAL A 88 -1.24 3.17 5.05
C VAL A 88 -1.27 2.89 3.54
N CYS A 89 -0.93 1.68 3.10
CA CYS A 89 -1.07 1.28 1.69
C CYS A 89 -2.52 1.30 1.19
N VAL A 90 -3.48 0.98 2.06
CA VAL A 90 -4.91 1.01 1.72
C VAL A 90 -5.44 2.45 1.71
N ALA A 91 -4.97 3.29 2.63
CA ALA A 91 -5.43 4.66 2.81
C ALA A 91 -4.83 5.64 1.79
N TYR A 92 -3.57 5.43 1.40
CA TYR A 92 -2.81 6.31 0.49
C TYR A 92 -2.07 5.49 -0.59
N PRO A 93 -2.78 4.75 -1.45
CA PRO A 93 -2.16 3.89 -2.45
C PRO A 93 -1.33 4.65 -3.50
N GLU A 94 -1.66 5.93 -3.75
CA GLU A 94 -0.95 6.83 -4.65
C GLU A 94 0.46 7.21 -4.19
N ASP A 95 0.72 7.14 -2.89
CA ASP A 95 2.00 7.54 -2.32
C ASP A 95 3.03 6.39 -2.30
N LEU A 96 2.60 5.16 -2.62
CA LEU A 96 3.52 4.05 -2.83
C LEU A 96 4.28 4.20 -4.14
N ARG A 97 5.56 3.82 -4.11
CA ARG A 97 6.35 3.65 -5.33
C ARG A 97 5.62 2.75 -6.32
N ARG A 98 5.55 3.18 -7.58
CA ARG A 98 4.87 2.44 -8.66
C ARG A 98 5.42 1.01 -8.77
N GLY A 99 4.54 0.03 -8.72
CA GLY A 99 4.88 -1.39 -8.87
C GLY A 99 5.24 -2.14 -7.58
N VAL A 100 5.21 -1.47 -6.42
CA VAL A 100 5.35 -2.13 -5.11
C VAL A 100 4.18 -3.08 -4.90
N ASN A 101 4.48 -4.34 -4.56
CA ASN A 101 3.47 -5.33 -4.23
C ASN A 101 3.57 -5.73 -2.75
N PRO A 102 2.68 -5.25 -1.87
CA PRO A 102 2.73 -5.58 -0.43
C PRO A 102 2.49 -7.06 -0.12
N LEU A 103 2.07 -7.88 -1.09
CA LEU A 103 2.02 -9.34 -0.95
C LEU A 103 3.40 -10.02 -1.10
N ARG A 104 4.38 -9.32 -1.68
CA ARG A 104 5.76 -9.82 -1.78
C ARG A 104 6.51 -9.43 -0.52
N VAL A 105 7.16 -10.41 0.11
CA VAL A 105 7.88 -10.22 1.38
C VAL A 105 8.92 -9.10 1.28
N ARG A 106 9.71 -9.08 0.20
CA ARG A 106 10.74 -8.04 -0.01
C ARG A 106 10.13 -6.63 -0.05
N ASP A 107 9.14 -6.44 -0.90
CA ASP A 107 8.45 -5.17 -1.08
C ASP A 107 7.74 -4.74 0.22
N PHE A 108 7.14 -5.71 0.93
CA PHE A 108 6.51 -5.47 2.22
C PHE A 108 7.52 -4.95 3.27
N VAL A 109 8.71 -5.54 3.36
CA VAL A 109 9.76 -5.06 4.29
C VAL A 109 10.19 -3.64 3.94
N GLU A 110 10.28 -3.29 2.65
CA GLU A 110 10.57 -1.92 2.22
C GLU A 110 9.48 -0.94 2.66
N VAL A 111 8.20 -1.32 2.48
CA VAL A 111 7.04 -0.53 2.93
C VAL A 111 7.03 -0.36 4.45
N VAL A 112 7.32 -1.42 5.21
CA VAL A 112 7.42 -1.38 6.67
C VAL A 112 8.50 -0.37 7.10
N ARG A 113 9.70 -0.47 6.52
CA ARG A 113 10.81 0.44 6.81
C ARG A 113 10.45 1.88 6.49
N ALA A 114 9.87 2.14 5.33
CA ALA A 114 9.47 3.48 4.92
C ALA A 114 8.38 4.04 5.85
N THR A 115 7.38 3.23 6.20
CA THR A 115 6.28 3.60 7.12
C THR A 115 6.81 4.02 8.48
N TYR A 116 7.68 3.22 9.09
CA TYR A 116 8.20 3.51 10.43
C TYR A 116 9.29 4.59 10.43
N ALA A 117 10.07 4.71 9.36
CA ALA A 117 10.98 5.84 9.18
C ALA A 117 10.20 7.17 9.04
N ALA A 118 9.09 7.17 8.29
CA ALA A 118 8.18 8.31 8.22
C ALA A 118 7.54 8.62 9.57
N ALA A 119 7.04 7.60 10.29
CA ALA A 119 6.47 7.76 11.63
C ALA A 119 7.48 8.37 12.62
N GLY A 120 8.75 7.91 12.59
CA GLY A 120 9.81 8.44 13.44
C GLY A 120 10.15 9.90 13.14
N ARG A 121 10.16 10.30 11.86
CA ARG A 121 10.36 11.69 11.43
C ARG A 121 9.15 12.58 11.74
N GLY A 122 7.94 12.03 11.70
CA GLY A 122 6.66 12.73 11.84
C GLY A 122 6.05 12.73 13.25
N ARG A 123 6.79 12.40 14.31
CA ARG A 123 6.27 12.23 15.70
C ARG A 123 5.06 11.29 15.79
N GLY A 124 5.09 10.18 15.05
CA GLY A 124 4.04 9.16 15.06
C GLY A 124 2.90 9.39 14.05
N LYS A 125 2.94 10.47 13.25
CA LYS A 125 2.02 10.66 12.13
C LYS A 125 2.69 10.19 10.84
N VAL A 126 2.07 9.23 10.15
CA VAL A 126 2.46 8.84 8.80
C VAL A 126 1.55 9.61 7.83
N ARG A 127 2.13 10.54 7.08
CA ARG A 127 1.47 11.08 5.88
C ARG A 127 1.91 10.24 4.71
N GLY A 128 0.99 9.89 3.82
CA GLY A 128 1.33 9.08 2.66
C GLY A 128 2.48 9.69 1.85
N LYS A 129 2.53 11.02 1.69
CA LYS A 129 3.59 11.78 0.99
C LYS A 129 5.05 11.51 1.45
N ASP A 130 5.26 10.83 2.57
CA ASP A 130 6.56 10.50 3.16
C ASP A 130 7.00 9.03 2.92
N LEU A 131 6.18 8.22 2.23
CA LEU A 131 6.44 6.83 1.80
C LEU A 131 7.10 6.75 0.42
#